data_AF-A0A0X1RXM6-F1
#
_entry.id   AF-A0A0X1RXM6-F1
#
_cell.length_a   1.000
_cell.length_b   1.000
_cell.length_c   1.000
_cell.angle_alpha   90.00
_cell.angle_beta   90.00
_cell.angle_gamma   90.00
#
_symmetry.space_group_name_H-M   'P 1'
#
loop_
_entity.id
_entity.type
_entity.pdbx_description
1 polymer ?
#
loop_
_entity_poly.entity_id
_entity_poly.type
_entity_poly.pdbx_seq_one_letter_code
_entity_poly.pdbx_strand_id
1 'polypeptide(L)'
;MAYEELLCPCQSGKKASMCCFVKKNNTLEKHWTAIKGRVVQTFLSEHPTAEELIALQQWVGIERLQCFKEQIDSATLQHLLTDLYFFTENRLEWGYHLIEQMKAIVQPKTHLILSSWQTPYYFVGRMKFFYEDYVIAEHIWTGECIYLADVDLEDQVEGNLILGHVVPGVNERFYGLLSSAIILEASQEILLDSWFHRFEQSKHEELEAFFKESLLDCLLDLITENPVLQPDEKGMNVEVLQLIVNLDMLFLDLDVKSDRLTCLFFNYLMEEQRIEHVRKKQALIAAVLDFGMRYDFVPRVITQKRLGTIFDVSPSTIARYSKKISMYFEQDFDVFMFDKIRQAIYFVGTDATMDEFKQWQMHKHLEKMIFTNDLDEKRMEKKLEHIPYKPIKKHEKAQKYAYEAFLEDGERKRYELARLALNYDPNNHDAQIILSEYETADERLAILQDYPITMLNRNRIYLLKTTLLYQQGRFEEALAILSDIPFNELRQHTILYYFYACLHFLIDQPKILEDLLQTAIEDTALFRWLTWVFMLAYQLDEEEYAMQAIQANPFVQKYIEMQMEPYSFPTHQFCAKGDPNEAKMIHFVIHPLLQKIQK
;
A
#
# COMPACT_ATOMS: atom_id res chain seq x y z
N MET A 1 -18.60 28.13 22.43
CA MET A 1 -19.66 28.03 23.46
C MET A 1 -20.90 28.79 22.96
N ALA A 2 -21.77 28.13 22.19
CA ALA A 2 -23.14 28.58 21.85
C ALA A 2 -24.03 27.46 21.21
N TYR A 3 -23.59 26.20 21.19
CA TYR A 3 -24.27 25.13 20.42
C TYR A 3 -25.45 24.46 21.16
N GLU A 4 -25.60 24.68 22.47
CA GLU A 4 -26.61 23.98 23.29
C GLU A 4 -28.04 24.54 23.16
N GLU A 5 -28.27 25.59 22.36
CA GLU A 5 -29.60 26.21 22.20
C GLU A 5 -30.18 26.16 20.77
N LEU A 6 -29.44 25.62 19.78
CA LEU A 6 -29.94 25.51 18.41
C LEU A 6 -31.12 24.53 18.33
N LEU A 7 -32.20 24.99 17.69
CA LEU A 7 -33.34 24.16 17.33
C LEU A 7 -32.92 23.13 16.28
N CYS A 8 -33.46 21.93 16.40
CA CYS A 8 -33.19 20.81 15.51
C CYS A 8 -33.83 21.10 14.14
N PRO A 9 -33.06 21.14 13.05
CA PRO A 9 -33.52 21.53 11.72
C PRO A 9 -34.22 20.41 10.94
N CYS A 10 -34.43 19.25 11.58
CA CYS A 10 -35.48 18.34 11.17
C CYS A 10 -36.91 18.92 11.36
N GLN A 11 -37.02 20.19 11.76
CA GLN A 11 -38.25 20.95 11.96
C GLN A 11 -39.15 20.40 13.08
N SER A 12 -38.57 19.66 14.04
CA SER A 12 -39.32 19.10 15.19
C SER A 12 -39.63 20.11 16.29
N GLY A 13 -39.05 21.32 16.22
CA GLY A 13 -39.17 22.37 17.25
C GLY A 13 -38.44 22.08 18.57
N LYS A 14 -37.66 21.00 18.67
CA LYS A 14 -36.87 20.64 19.87
C LYS A 14 -35.41 21.08 19.72
N LYS A 15 -34.66 21.27 20.81
CA LYS A 15 -33.20 21.52 20.76
C LYS A 15 -32.46 20.34 20.11
N ALA A 16 -31.41 20.60 19.32
CA ALA A 16 -30.64 19.58 18.59
C ALA A 16 -30.13 18.44 19.50
N SER A 17 -29.54 18.80 20.66
CA SER A 17 -29.05 17.87 21.70
C SER A 17 -30.13 17.01 22.36
N MET A 18 -31.39 17.40 22.24
CA MET A 18 -32.56 16.69 22.77
C MET A 18 -33.43 16.04 21.67
N CYS A 19 -32.99 16.08 20.41
CA CYS A 19 -33.72 15.54 19.27
C CYS A 19 -32.87 14.51 18.50
N CYS A 20 -32.39 14.85 17.30
CA CYS A 20 -31.65 13.92 16.45
C CYS A 20 -30.28 13.55 17.06
N PHE A 21 -29.69 14.40 17.91
CA PHE A 21 -28.34 14.22 18.47
C PHE A 21 -28.31 13.76 19.94
N VAL A 22 -29.35 13.09 20.42
CA VAL A 22 -29.29 12.45 21.75
C VAL A 22 -28.12 11.47 21.80
N LYS A 23 -27.31 11.48 22.88
CA LYS A 23 -26.05 10.72 23.03
C LYS A 23 -26.09 9.28 22.49
N LYS A 24 -27.21 8.57 22.68
CA LYS A 24 -27.40 7.19 22.20
C LYS A 24 -27.40 7.08 20.67
N ASN A 25 -28.05 8.01 19.97
CA ASN A 25 -28.11 8.01 18.50
C ASN A 25 -26.73 8.33 17.92
N ASN A 26 -26.06 9.36 18.45
CA ASN A 26 -24.73 9.76 18.01
C ASN A 26 -23.68 8.64 18.19
N THR A 27 -23.69 7.95 19.33
CA THR A 27 -22.77 6.82 19.58
C THR A 27 -22.99 5.66 18.60
N LEU A 28 -24.25 5.42 18.22
CA LEU A 28 -24.59 4.37 17.26
C LEU A 28 -24.14 4.74 15.85
N GLU A 29 -24.41 5.96 15.40
CA GLU A 29 -23.95 6.43 14.07
C GLU A 29 -22.42 6.37 13.96
N LYS A 30 -21.68 6.88 14.94
CA LYS A 30 -20.20 6.80 14.96
C LYS A 30 -19.66 5.38 14.81
N HIS A 31 -20.34 4.40 15.41
CA HIS A 31 -19.96 2.99 15.26
C HIS A 31 -20.13 2.49 13.82
N TRP A 32 -21.20 2.90 13.14
CA TRP A 32 -21.47 2.50 11.75
C TRP A 32 -20.62 3.24 10.75
N THR A 33 -20.33 4.51 11.00
CA THR A 33 -19.35 5.31 10.29
C THR A 33 -17.99 4.62 10.23
N ALA A 34 -17.50 4.11 11.37
CA ALA A 34 -16.25 3.34 11.41
C ALA A 34 -16.33 1.96 10.71
N ILE A 35 -17.50 1.34 10.62
CA ILE A 35 -17.71 0.12 9.84
C ILE A 35 -17.71 0.44 8.34
N LYS A 36 -18.42 1.50 7.93
CA LYS A 36 -18.48 2.01 6.56
C LYS A 36 -17.08 2.31 6.03
N GLY A 37 -16.27 3.06 6.78
CA GLY A 37 -14.90 3.39 6.38
C GLY A 37 -14.05 2.15 6.07
N ARG A 38 -14.16 1.09 6.88
CA ARG A 38 -13.46 -0.19 6.60
C ARG A 38 -13.99 -0.89 5.36
N VAL A 39 -15.31 -0.99 5.20
CA VAL A 39 -15.94 -1.66 4.06
C VAL A 39 -15.57 -0.98 2.74
N VAL A 40 -15.60 0.35 2.72
CA VAL A 40 -15.23 1.16 1.55
C VAL A 40 -13.74 1.06 1.27
N GLN A 41 -12.87 1.16 2.29
CA GLN A 41 -11.43 1.01 2.07
C GLN A 41 -11.07 -0.37 1.50
N THR A 42 -11.71 -1.45 1.96
CA THR A 42 -11.49 -2.78 1.37
C THR A 42 -11.91 -2.80 -0.10
N PHE A 43 -13.09 -2.24 -0.43
CA PHE A 43 -13.54 -2.16 -1.82
C PHE A 43 -12.56 -1.39 -2.71
N LEU A 44 -12.15 -0.19 -2.29
CA LEU A 44 -11.24 0.66 -3.05
C LEU A 44 -9.80 0.12 -3.11
N SER A 45 -9.44 -0.83 -2.25
CA SER A 45 -8.13 -1.53 -2.33
C SER A 45 -8.14 -2.69 -3.32
N GLU A 46 -9.31 -3.21 -3.65
CA GLU A 46 -9.51 -4.37 -4.53
C GLU A 46 -9.99 -3.95 -5.94
N HIS A 47 -10.57 -2.75 -6.06
CA HIS A 47 -11.09 -2.19 -7.31
C HIS A 47 -10.49 -0.80 -7.63
N PRO A 48 -10.36 -0.42 -8.92
CA PRO A 48 -10.69 -1.21 -10.09
C PRO A 48 -9.62 -2.27 -10.40
N THR A 49 -10.07 -3.44 -10.84
CA THR A 49 -9.24 -4.43 -11.56
C THR A 49 -8.85 -3.90 -12.94
N ALA A 50 -7.90 -4.56 -13.61
CA ALA A 50 -7.46 -4.15 -14.95
C ALA A 50 -8.60 -4.15 -15.98
N GLU A 51 -9.53 -5.11 -15.89
CA GLU A 51 -10.69 -5.18 -16.80
C GLU A 51 -11.70 -4.06 -16.51
N GLU A 52 -11.97 -3.78 -15.23
CA GLU A 52 -12.86 -2.69 -14.82
C GLU A 52 -12.29 -1.32 -15.17
N LEU A 53 -10.97 -1.14 -15.13
CA LEU A 53 -10.32 0.09 -15.57
C LEU A 53 -10.57 0.35 -17.05
N ILE A 54 -10.53 -0.69 -17.89
CA ILE A 54 -10.85 -0.60 -19.32
C ILE A 54 -12.34 -0.24 -19.49
N ALA A 55 -13.23 -0.90 -18.76
CA ALA A 55 -14.67 -0.64 -18.81
C ALA A 55 -15.03 0.79 -18.37
N LEU A 56 -14.38 1.28 -17.32
CA LEU A 56 -14.49 2.66 -16.84
C LEU A 56 -14.06 3.65 -17.92
N GLN A 57 -12.90 3.43 -18.55
CA GLN A 57 -12.41 4.31 -19.63
C GLN A 57 -13.37 4.32 -20.83
N GLN A 58 -13.98 3.18 -21.16
CA GLN A 58 -14.99 3.09 -22.21
C GLN A 58 -16.28 3.84 -21.85
N TRP A 59 -16.72 3.74 -20.59
CA TRP A 59 -17.88 4.46 -20.08
C TRP A 59 -17.70 5.98 -20.14
N VAL A 60 -16.51 6.47 -19.77
CA VAL A 60 -16.19 7.91 -19.85
C VAL A 60 -16.11 8.37 -21.31
N GLY A 61 -15.50 7.57 -22.17
CA GLY A 61 -15.24 7.90 -23.57
C GLY A 61 -13.97 8.73 -23.75
N ILE A 62 -13.31 8.54 -24.89
CA ILE A 62 -11.96 9.08 -25.16
C ILE A 62 -11.94 10.62 -25.11
N GLU A 63 -12.94 11.28 -25.70
CA GLU A 63 -13.01 12.74 -25.79
C GLU A 63 -13.14 13.40 -24.41
N ARG A 64 -14.06 12.90 -23.57
CA ARG A 64 -14.25 13.40 -22.19
C ARG A 64 -13.03 13.09 -21.33
N LEU A 65 -12.49 11.88 -21.44
CA LEU A 65 -11.30 11.48 -20.68
C LEU A 65 -10.09 12.36 -20.99
N GLN A 66 -9.92 12.75 -22.26
CA GLN A 66 -8.87 13.70 -22.64
C GLN A 66 -9.13 15.07 -22.02
N CYS A 67 -10.35 15.59 -22.13
CA CYS A 67 -10.73 16.89 -21.56
C CYS A 67 -10.50 16.95 -20.04
N PHE A 68 -10.81 15.86 -19.33
CA PHE A 68 -10.56 15.76 -17.89
C PHE A 68 -9.08 15.74 -17.55
N LYS A 69 -8.27 14.97 -18.30
CA LYS A 69 -6.81 14.88 -18.08
C LYS A 69 -6.09 16.21 -18.33
N GLU A 70 -6.64 17.08 -19.16
CA GLU A 70 -6.12 18.42 -19.41
C GLU A 70 -6.41 19.39 -18.25
N GLN A 71 -7.41 19.09 -17.40
CA GLN A 71 -7.95 20.02 -16.41
C GLN A 71 -7.89 19.53 -14.96
N ILE A 72 -7.56 18.25 -14.68
CA ILE A 72 -7.35 17.71 -13.33
C ILE A 72 -6.11 16.81 -13.34
N ASP A 73 -5.38 16.76 -12.24
CA ASP A 73 -4.34 15.75 -12.05
C ASP A 73 -4.89 14.31 -12.16
N SER A 74 -4.04 13.39 -12.60
CA SER A 74 -4.45 12.03 -12.92
C SER A 74 -4.92 11.23 -11.70
N ALA A 75 -4.41 11.51 -10.49
CA ALA A 75 -4.77 10.77 -9.29
C ALA A 75 -6.16 11.18 -8.80
N THR A 76 -6.42 12.49 -8.69
CA THR A 76 -7.74 13.03 -8.35
C THR A 76 -8.78 12.61 -9.39
N LEU A 77 -8.44 12.71 -10.67
CA LEU A 77 -9.32 12.27 -11.75
C LEU A 77 -9.65 10.78 -11.65
N GLN A 78 -8.64 9.94 -11.40
CA GLN A 78 -8.83 8.51 -11.24
C GLN A 78 -9.74 8.21 -10.04
N HIS A 79 -9.53 8.85 -8.90
CA HIS A 79 -10.38 8.68 -7.72
C HIS A 79 -11.84 9.08 -7.99
N LEU A 80 -12.05 10.27 -8.57
CA LEU A 80 -13.40 10.76 -8.91
C LEU A 80 -14.11 9.82 -9.89
N LEU A 81 -13.46 9.44 -11.00
CA LEU A 81 -14.08 8.57 -11.99
C LEU A 81 -14.36 7.17 -11.43
N THR A 82 -13.50 6.66 -10.55
CA THR A 82 -13.68 5.37 -9.88
C THR A 82 -14.93 5.40 -9.00
N ASP A 83 -15.06 6.42 -8.14
CA ASP A 83 -16.23 6.61 -7.28
C ASP A 83 -17.51 6.72 -8.12
N LEU A 84 -17.51 7.57 -9.16
CA LEU A 84 -18.67 7.78 -10.02
C LEU A 84 -19.05 6.50 -10.79
N TYR A 85 -18.07 5.74 -11.27
CA TYR A 85 -18.31 4.51 -12.01
C TYR A 85 -18.95 3.46 -11.11
N PHE A 86 -18.33 3.11 -9.98
CA PHE A 86 -18.81 2.00 -9.15
C PHE A 86 -20.07 2.34 -8.34
N PHE A 87 -20.28 3.60 -7.97
CA PHE A 87 -21.42 3.99 -7.14
C PHE A 87 -22.61 4.53 -7.92
N THR A 88 -22.47 4.78 -9.23
CA THR A 88 -23.59 5.17 -10.11
C THR A 88 -23.85 4.14 -11.21
N GLU A 89 -22.84 3.85 -12.04
CA GLU A 89 -23.01 3.06 -13.27
C GLU A 89 -22.93 1.55 -12.99
N ASN A 90 -21.80 1.09 -12.45
CA ASN A 90 -21.54 -0.31 -12.14
C ASN A 90 -21.76 -0.63 -10.64
N ARG A 91 -22.98 -0.36 -10.17
CA ARG A 91 -23.39 -0.65 -8.77
C ARG A 91 -23.41 -2.14 -8.42
N LEU A 92 -23.32 -3.02 -9.41
CA LEU A 92 -23.34 -4.46 -9.21
C LEU A 92 -22.13 -4.94 -8.42
N GLU A 93 -20.93 -4.46 -8.75
CA GLU A 93 -19.69 -4.86 -8.07
C GLU A 93 -19.68 -4.40 -6.61
N TRP A 94 -20.14 -3.17 -6.35
CA TRP A 94 -20.36 -2.69 -4.99
C TRP A 94 -21.36 -3.57 -4.22
N GLY A 95 -22.47 -3.95 -4.87
CA GLY A 95 -23.46 -4.86 -4.31
C GLY A 95 -22.89 -6.24 -3.98
N TYR A 96 -22.07 -6.82 -4.85
CA TYR A 96 -21.40 -8.10 -4.63
C TYR A 96 -20.42 -8.03 -3.47
N HIS A 97 -19.60 -6.98 -3.41
CA HIS A 97 -18.71 -6.73 -2.27
C HIS A 97 -19.47 -6.70 -0.95
N LEU A 98 -20.57 -5.94 -0.89
CA LEU A 98 -21.42 -5.90 0.31
C LEU A 98 -21.99 -7.27 0.68
N ILE A 99 -22.38 -8.09 -0.30
CA ILE A 99 -22.87 -9.45 -0.08
C ILE A 99 -21.77 -10.36 0.50
N GLU A 100 -20.55 -10.27 0.00
CA GLU A 100 -19.40 -11.01 0.56
C GLU A 100 -19.10 -10.58 2.00
N GLN A 101 -19.09 -9.26 2.27
CA GLN A 101 -18.92 -8.74 3.63
C GLN A 101 -20.03 -9.26 4.57
N MET A 102 -21.28 -9.31 4.08
CA MET A 102 -22.42 -9.84 4.84
C MET A 102 -22.27 -11.34 5.15
N LYS A 103 -21.70 -12.16 4.25
CA LYS A 103 -21.48 -13.61 4.50
C LYS A 103 -20.52 -13.86 5.67
N ALA A 104 -19.54 -12.99 5.88
CA ALA A 104 -18.59 -13.08 6.98
C ALA A 104 -19.17 -12.63 8.34
N ILE A 105 -20.28 -11.89 8.34
CA ILE A 105 -20.81 -11.21 9.54
C ILE A 105 -22.06 -11.94 10.08
N VAL A 106 -22.06 -12.25 11.37
CA VAL A 106 -23.15 -13.00 12.04
C VAL A 106 -24.31 -12.10 12.53
N GLN A 107 -24.09 -10.79 12.67
CA GLN A 107 -25.03 -9.88 13.34
C GLN A 107 -26.16 -9.38 12.41
N PRO A 108 -27.46 -9.64 12.71
CA PRO A 108 -28.58 -9.27 11.82
C PRO A 108 -28.74 -7.76 11.57
N LYS A 109 -28.37 -6.91 12.54
CA LYS A 109 -28.43 -5.45 12.39
C LYS A 109 -27.40 -4.93 11.39
N THR A 110 -26.24 -5.58 11.29
CA THR A 110 -25.21 -5.28 10.30
C THR A 110 -25.67 -5.65 8.89
N HIS A 111 -26.38 -6.78 8.75
CA HIS A 111 -26.98 -7.15 7.47
C HIS A 111 -27.99 -6.11 6.99
N LEU A 112 -28.87 -5.62 7.88
CA LEU A 112 -29.88 -4.63 7.51
C LEU A 112 -29.23 -3.33 6.99
N ILE A 113 -28.23 -2.80 7.70
CA ILE A 113 -27.59 -1.55 7.29
C ILE A 113 -26.73 -1.74 6.02
N LEU A 114 -25.95 -2.82 5.90
CA LEU A 114 -25.19 -3.10 4.69
C LEU A 114 -26.10 -3.33 3.47
N SER A 115 -27.27 -3.95 3.67
CA SER A 115 -28.25 -4.11 2.59
C SER A 115 -28.79 -2.75 2.10
N SER A 116 -28.92 -1.77 3.01
CA SER A 116 -29.35 -0.41 2.66
C SER A 116 -28.28 0.38 1.89
N TRP A 117 -27.02 -0.08 1.90
CA TRP A 117 -25.91 0.57 1.21
C TRP A 117 -25.74 0.10 -0.23
N GLN A 118 -26.46 -0.94 -0.67
CA GLN A 118 -26.35 -1.49 -2.04
C GLN A 118 -26.72 -0.49 -3.12
N THR A 119 -27.52 0.51 -2.78
CA THR A 119 -27.93 1.60 -3.66
C THR A 119 -27.48 2.93 -3.08
N PRO A 120 -26.19 3.30 -3.24
CA PRO A 120 -25.76 4.65 -2.95
C PRO A 120 -26.57 5.64 -3.79
N TYR A 121 -26.87 6.80 -3.22
CA TYR A 121 -27.49 7.89 -3.97
C TYR A 121 -26.49 9.02 -4.13
N TYR A 122 -26.50 9.65 -5.31
CA TYR A 122 -25.70 10.84 -5.55
C TYR A 122 -26.43 12.04 -4.94
N PHE A 123 -25.77 12.74 -4.03
CA PHE A 123 -26.34 13.87 -3.30
C PHE A 123 -25.68 15.17 -3.71
N VAL A 124 -26.51 16.19 -3.90
CA VAL A 124 -26.08 17.58 -4.08
C VAL A 124 -26.87 18.41 -3.08
N GLY A 125 -26.17 19.00 -2.12
CA GLY A 125 -26.81 19.75 -1.06
C GLY A 125 -26.05 20.99 -0.65
N ARG A 126 -26.77 21.95 -0.08
CA ARG A 126 -26.22 23.16 0.51
C ARG A 126 -25.95 22.95 1.99
N MET A 127 -24.70 23.15 2.40
CA MET A 127 -24.26 23.09 3.79
C MET A 127 -24.88 24.25 4.57
N LYS A 128 -25.71 23.93 5.57
CA LYS A 128 -26.44 24.94 6.35
C LYS A 128 -25.76 25.28 7.65
N PHE A 129 -25.30 24.27 8.38
CA PHE A 129 -24.63 24.42 9.66
C PHE A 129 -23.87 23.15 10.00
N PHE A 130 -22.99 23.28 10.99
CA PHE A 130 -22.14 22.23 11.51
C PHE A 130 -22.53 21.91 12.96
N TYR A 131 -22.62 20.63 13.30
CA TYR A 131 -22.90 20.21 14.66
C TYR A 131 -22.09 18.97 15.02
N GLU A 132 -21.16 19.14 15.98
CA GLU A 132 -20.17 18.11 16.32
C GLU A 132 -19.46 17.60 15.06
N ASP A 133 -19.58 16.29 14.76
CA ASP A 133 -18.94 15.62 13.63
C ASP A 133 -19.86 15.51 12.40
N TYR A 134 -20.93 16.31 12.34
CA TYR A 134 -21.92 16.26 11.27
C TYR A 134 -22.03 17.59 10.53
N VAL A 135 -22.16 17.48 9.22
CA VAL A 135 -22.61 18.55 8.33
C VAL A 135 -24.10 18.37 8.12
N ILE A 136 -24.86 19.45 8.23
CA ILE A 136 -26.27 19.41 7.89
C ILE A 136 -26.47 20.11 6.57
N ALA A 137 -26.89 19.32 5.59
CA ALA A 137 -27.02 19.75 4.21
C ALA A 137 -28.48 19.68 3.77
N GLU A 138 -28.94 20.73 3.11
CA GLU A 138 -30.25 20.80 2.46
C GLU A 138 -30.11 20.36 1.00
N HIS A 139 -30.84 19.33 0.59
CA HIS A 139 -30.86 18.86 -0.79
C HIS A 139 -31.39 19.95 -1.73
N ILE A 140 -30.67 20.26 -2.81
CA ILE A 140 -31.00 21.44 -3.64
C ILE A 140 -32.32 21.32 -4.41
N TRP A 141 -32.71 20.11 -4.84
CA TRP A 141 -34.01 19.88 -5.49
C TRP A 141 -35.19 19.71 -4.50
N THR A 142 -35.02 18.92 -3.44
CA THR A 142 -36.17 18.53 -2.58
C THR A 142 -36.35 19.43 -1.36
N GLY A 143 -35.34 20.21 -0.98
CA GLY A 143 -35.33 20.98 0.27
C GLY A 143 -35.23 20.12 1.53
N GLU A 144 -35.04 18.80 1.40
CA GLU A 144 -34.90 17.93 2.57
C GLU A 144 -33.52 18.13 3.22
N CYS A 145 -33.51 18.30 4.54
CA CYS A 145 -32.29 18.40 5.33
C CYS A 145 -31.84 17.02 5.82
N ILE A 146 -30.59 16.69 5.56
CA ILE A 146 -29.94 15.45 6.01
C ILE A 146 -28.72 15.74 6.90
N TYR A 147 -28.37 14.78 7.75
CA TYR A 147 -27.20 14.80 8.60
C TYR A 147 -26.10 13.93 7.98
N LEU A 148 -25.03 14.57 7.49
CA LEU A 148 -23.91 13.91 6.84
C LEU A 148 -22.73 13.76 7.79
N ALA A 149 -22.28 12.51 7.96
CA ALA A 149 -21.05 12.16 8.68
C ALA A 149 -19.88 11.91 7.71
N ASP A 150 -18.65 11.93 8.24
CA ASP A 150 -17.38 11.74 7.51
C ASP A 150 -17.15 12.76 6.38
N VAL A 151 -17.46 14.02 6.66
CA VAL A 151 -17.02 15.11 5.78
C VAL A 151 -15.75 15.69 6.39
N ASP A 152 -14.61 15.43 5.76
CA ASP A 152 -13.33 16.02 6.13
C ASP A 152 -13.33 17.48 5.67
N LEU A 153 -13.39 18.40 6.62
CA LEU A 153 -13.62 19.81 6.35
C LEU A 153 -12.57 20.63 7.06
N GLU A 154 -11.50 20.90 6.34
CA GLU A 154 -10.49 21.89 6.74
C GLU A 154 -11.15 23.28 6.91
N ASP A 155 -12.22 23.58 6.14
CA ASP A 155 -12.97 24.84 6.23
C ASP A 155 -14.50 24.63 6.39
N GLN A 156 -15.02 24.88 7.59
CA GLN A 156 -16.46 24.83 7.92
C GLN A 156 -17.21 26.07 7.40
N VAL A 157 -17.41 26.15 6.08
CA VAL A 157 -18.08 27.31 5.45
C VAL A 157 -19.56 27.02 5.19
N GLU A 158 -20.44 27.69 5.94
CA GLU A 158 -21.87 27.67 5.68
C GLU A 158 -22.17 28.29 4.30
N GLY A 159 -23.13 27.68 3.57
CA GLY A 159 -23.54 28.12 2.24
C GLY A 159 -22.87 27.38 1.09
N ASN A 160 -21.73 26.72 1.32
CA ASN A 160 -21.06 25.89 0.33
C ASN A 160 -21.93 24.69 -0.10
N LEU A 161 -21.68 24.17 -1.29
CA LEU A 161 -22.33 22.96 -1.80
C LEU A 161 -21.45 21.75 -1.50
N ILE A 162 -22.09 20.63 -1.15
CA ILE A 162 -21.47 19.33 -0.99
C ILE A 162 -22.05 18.36 -2.02
N LEU A 163 -21.17 17.67 -2.72
CA LEU A 163 -21.50 16.69 -3.74
C LEU A 163 -20.81 15.37 -3.44
N GLY A 164 -21.53 14.26 -3.62
CA GLY A 164 -20.93 12.94 -3.51
C GLY A 164 -21.96 11.84 -3.30
N HIS A 165 -21.50 10.60 -3.35
CA HIS A 165 -22.33 9.45 -3.02
C HIS A 165 -22.47 9.29 -1.52
N VAL A 166 -23.68 8.99 -1.12
CA VAL A 166 -24.06 8.89 0.28
C VAL A 166 -24.91 7.65 0.49
N VAL A 167 -24.81 7.09 1.69
CA VAL A 167 -25.52 5.88 2.09
C VAL A 167 -26.25 6.09 3.41
N PRO A 168 -27.42 5.45 3.60
CA PRO A 168 -28.21 5.61 4.82
C PRO A 168 -27.42 5.22 6.08
N GLY A 169 -27.55 6.05 7.12
CA GLY A 169 -27.19 5.72 8.50
C GLY A 169 -28.27 4.88 9.17
N VAL A 170 -28.15 4.67 10.48
CA VAL A 170 -29.14 3.85 11.22
C VAL A 170 -30.41 4.61 11.51
N ASN A 171 -30.27 5.90 11.81
CA ASN A 171 -31.39 6.78 12.07
C ASN A 171 -31.87 7.43 10.77
N GLU A 172 -33.18 7.70 10.70
CA GLU A 172 -33.75 8.46 9.59
C GLU A 172 -33.05 9.81 9.42
N ARG A 173 -32.79 10.16 8.16
CA ARG A 173 -32.06 11.38 7.74
C ARG A 173 -30.59 11.44 8.12
N PHE A 174 -30.03 10.44 8.79
CA PHE A 174 -28.59 10.31 8.95
C PHE A 174 -28.02 9.57 7.76
N TYR A 175 -26.90 10.07 7.24
CA TYR A 175 -26.24 9.55 6.08
C TYR A 175 -24.73 9.64 6.25
N GLY A 176 -24.02 8.68 5.69
CA GLY A 176 -22.57 8.70 5.59
C GLY A 176 -22.15 8.98 4.15
N LEU A 177 -21.16 9.85 3.97
CA LEU A 177 -20.47 9.98 2.70
C LEU A 177 -19.78 8.66 2.36
N LEU A 178 -19.92 8.12 1.15
CA LEU A 178 -19.43 6.79 0.86
C LEU A 178 -17.91 6.75 0.75
N SER A 179 -17.32 7.63 -0.06
CA SER A 179 -15.88 7.73 -0.30
C SER A 179 -15.39 9.16 -0.08
N SER A 180 -15.44 10.00 -1.12
CA SER A 180 -15.03 11.40 -1.09
C SER A 180 -16.20 12.34 -1.42
N ALA A 181 -16.06 13.60 -1.01
CA ALA A 181 -17.02 14.67 -1.32
C ALA A 181 -16.30 15.77 -2.07
N ILE A 182 -16.98 16.35 -3.06
CA ILE A 182 -16.56 17.60 -3.69
C ILE A 182 -17.27 18.74 -2.97
N ILE A 183 -16.50 19.70 -2.46
CA ILE A 183 -17.02 20.92 -1.83
C ILE A 183 -16.88 22.07 -2.81
N LEU A 184 -17.98 22.77 -3.09
CA LEU A 184 -17.99 23.96 -3.96
C LEU A 184 -18.34 25.20 -3.15
N GLU A 185 -17.71 26.31 -3.50
CA GLU A 185 -18.06 27.59 -2.90
C GLU A 185 -19.46 28.04 -3.29
N ALA A 186 -20.15 28.74 -2.39
CA ALA A 186 -21.47 29.31 -2.65
C ALA A 186 -21.52 30.25 -3.88
N SER A 187 -20.38 30.83 -4.27
CA SER A 187 -20.23 31.68 -5.46
C SER A 187 -20.45 30.93 -6.78
N GLN A 188 -20.37 29.60 -6.76
CA GLN A 188 -20.45 28.72 -7.92
C GLN A 188 -21.85 28.13 -8.13
N GLU A 189 -22.87 28.65 -7.42
CA GLU A 189 -24.26 28.21 -7.54
C GLU A 189 -24.82 28.32 -8.97
N ILE A 190 -24.21 29.15 -9.83
CA ILE A 190 -24.57 29.27 -11.25
C ILE A 190 -24.49 27.94 -12.02
N LEU A 191 -23.66 26.99 -11.55
CA LEU A 191 -23.57 25.64 -12.08
C LEU A 191 -24.85 24.84 -11.88
N LEU A 192 -25.59 25.12 -10.81
CA LEU A 192 -26.84 24.43 -10.56
C LEU A 192 -27.89 24.80 -11.60
N ASP A 193 -27.87 26.02 -12.13
CA ASP A 193 -28.83 26.45 -13.16
C ASP A 193 -28.71 25.60 -14.43
N SER A 194 -27.48 25.27 -14.84
CA SER A 194 -27.25 24.40 -16.01
C SER A 194 -27.72 22.96 -15.73
N TRP A 195 -27.49 22.45 -14.52
CA TRP A 195 -27.93 21.10 -14.13
C TRP A 195 -29.45 21.02 -13.98
N PHE A 196 -30.10 22.04 -13.40
CA PHE A 196 -31.56 22.15 -13.35
C PHE A 196 -32.15 22.15 -14.76
N HIS A 197 -31.57 22.93 -15.68
CA HIS A 197 -32.02 22.97 -17.06
C HIS A 197 -31.86 21.62 -17.77
N ARG A 198 -30.72 20.93 -17.59
CA ARG A 198 -30.51 19.56 -18.10
C ARG A 198 -31.53 18.59 -17.53
N PHE A 199 -31.82 18.67 -16.22
CA PHE A 199 -32.82 17.82 -15.57
C PHE A 199 -34.22 18.02 -16.19
N GLU A 200 -34.68 19.27 -16.32
CA GLU A 200 -35.97 19.61 -16.92
C GLU A 200 -36.08 19.12 -18.38
N GLN A 201 -34.98 19.14 -19.13
CA GLN A 201 -34.94 18.68 -20.53
C GLN A 201 -34.84 17.15 -20.67
N SER A 202 -34.27 16.46 -19.67
CA SER A 202 -33.95 15.03 -19.73
C SER A 202 -35.17 14.10 -19.75
N LYS A 203 -36.37 14.62 -19.46
CA LYS A 203 -37.63 13.86 -19.30
C LYS A 203 -37.60 12.80 -18.19
N HIS A 204 -36.56 12.75 -17.37
CA HIS A 204 -36.50 11.89 -16.20
C HIS A 204 -37.41 12.45 -15.10
N GLU A 205 -38.23 11.58 -14.50
CA GLU A 205 -39.07 11.95 -13.35
C GLU A 205 -38.30 11.85 -12.03
N GLU A 206 -37.24 11.03 -12.00
CA GLU A 206 -36.42 10.75 -10.82
C GLU A 206 -34.98 11.26 -10.98
N LEU A 207 -34.45 11.87 -9.92
CA LEU A 207 -33.08 12.41 -9.90
C LEU A 207 -32.01 11.33 -10.06
N GLU A 208 -32.27 10.13 -9.54
CA GLU A 208 -31.34 9.00 -9.66
C GLU A 208 -31.14 8.61 -11.14
N ALA A 209 -32.22 8.56 -11.92
CA ALA A 209 -32.16 8.26 -13.35
C ALA A 209 -31.43 9.37 -14.12
N PHE A 210 -31.68 10.64 -13.75
CA PHE A 210 -30.97 11.77 -14.33
C PHE A 210 -29.46 11.71 -14.10
N PHE A 211 -29.03 11.54 -12.84
CA PHE A 211 -27.60 11.46 -12.54
C PHE A 211 -26.97 10.21 -13.16
N LYS A 212 -27.68 9.08 -13.25
CA LYS A 212 -27.13 7.92 -13.96
C LYS A 212 -26.70 8.23 -15.39
N GLU A 213 -27.48 9.03 -16.12
CA GLU A 213 -27.20 9.34 -17.52
C GLU A 213 -26.35 10.61 -17.72
N SER A 214 -26.52 11.61 -16.86
CA SER A 214 -25.97 12.96 -17.05
C SER A 214 -24.82 13.32 -16.12
N LEU A 215 -24.43 12.45 -15.19
CA LEU A 215 -23.42 12.77 -14.16
C LEU A 215 -22.04 13.08 -14.75
N LEU A 216 -21.63 12.41 -15.84
CA LEU A 216 -20.37 12.74 -16.52
C LEU A 216 -20.39 14.13 -17.15
N ASP A 217 -21.55 14.57 -17.65
CA ASP A 217 -21.71 15.92 -18.19
C ASP A 217 -21.77 16.97 -17.08
N CYS A 218 -22.43 16.64 -15.96
CA CYS A 218 -22.42 17.48 -14.76
C CYS A 218 -20.99 17.65 -14.23
N LEU A 219 -20.21 16.57 -14.18
CA LEU A 219 -18.79 16.62 -13.83
C LEU A 219 -18.01 17.48 -14.83
N LEU A 220 -18.28 17.38 -16.13
CA LEU A 220 -17.61 18.23 -17.12
C LEU A 220 -17.92 19.72 -16.91
N ASP A 221 -19.18 20.07 -16.65
CA ASP A 221 -19.56 21.45 -16.29
C ASP A 221 -18.79 21.89 -15.04
N LEU A 222 -18.72 21.02 -14.03
CA LEU A 222 -17.99 21.26 -12.79
C LEU A 222 -16.51 21.56 -13.03
N ILE A 223 -15.84 20.78 -13.88
CA ILE A 223 -14.40 20.91 -14.13
C ILE A 223 -14.10 22.15 -14.97
N THR A 224 -14.95 22.41 -15.97
CA THR A 224 -14.75 23.51 -16.92
C THR A 224 -14.95 24.88 -16.26
N GLU A 225 -15.90 24.98 -15.33
CA GLU A 225 -16.32 26.25 -14.73
C GLU A 225 -15.79 26.47 -13.31
N ASN A 226 -15.13 25.48 -12.69
CA ASN A 226 -14.58 25.59 -11.33
C ASN A 226 -13.04 25.70 -11.30
N PRO A 227 -12.46 26.85 -10.90
CA PRO A 227 -11.02 27.01 -10.71
C PRO A 227 -10.42 26.16 -9.56
N VAL A 228 -11.25 25.64 -8.65
CA VAL A 228 -10.84 24.80 -7.50
C VAL A 228 -10.54 23.35 -7.93
N LEU A 229 -11.18 22.87 -9.01
CA LEU A 229 -10.91 21.56 -9.61
C LEU A 229 -9.93 21.63 -10.78
N GLN A 230 -9.82 22.80 -11.41
CA GLN A 230 -8.64 23.12 -12.21
C GLN A 230 -7.41 22.93 -11.31
N PRO A 231 -6.28 22.42 -11.83
CA PRO A 231 -5.07 22.33 -11.04
C PRO A 231 -4.86 23.70 -10.45
N ASP A 232 -4.94 23.76 -9.12
CA ASP A 232 -4.70 24.94 -8.34
C ASP A 232 -3.50 25.65 -8.99
N GLU A 233 -3.66 26.89 -9.44
CA GLU A 233 -2.53 27.70 -9.90
C GLU A 233 -1.57 28.02 -8.73
N LYS A 234 -1.60 27.28 -7.61
CA LYS A 234 -0.35 26.70 -7.10
C LYS A 234 0.20 25.67 -8.11
N GLY A 235 0.41 26.10 -9.36
CA GLY A 235 0.98 25.24 -10.39
C GLY A 235 2.19 24.59 -9.76
N MET A 236 2.23 23.25 -9.75
CA MET A 236 3.29 22.48 -9.08
C MET A 236 4.58 23.23 -9.31
N ASN A 237 5.06 23.90 -8.26
CA ASN A 237 6.14 24.83 -8.48
C ASN A 237 7.29 23.97 -9.00
N VAL A 238 7.72 24.20 -10.24
CA VAL A 238 8.74 23.35 -10.89
C VAL A 238 9.98 23.27 -10.00
N GLU A 239 10.22 24.29 -9.19
CA GLU A 239 11.26 24.32 -8.18
C GLU A 239 10.99 23.40 -6.98
N VAL A 240 9.74 23.26 -6.53
CA VAL A 240 9.33 22.27 -5.51
C VAL A 240 9.55 20.86 -6.03
N LEU A 241 9.05 20.58 -7.24
CA LEU A 241 9.27 19.30 -7.92
C LEU A 241 10.76 18.97 -8.05
N GLN A 242 11.55 19.94 -8.49
CA GLN A 242 13.00 19.78 -8.59
C GLN A 242 13.64 19.50 -7.22
N LEU A 243 13.14 20.09 -6.13
CA LEU A 243 13.63 19.81 -4.79
C LEU A 243 13.28 18.40 -4.32
N ILE A 244 12.09 17.90 -4.64
CA ILE A 244 11.69 16.51 -4.38
C ILE A 244 12.55 15.54 -5.18
N VAL A 245 12.69 15.76 -6.49
CA VAL A 245 13.56 14.93 -7.35
C VAL A 245 15.00 14.93 -6.83
N ASN A 246 15.53 16.08 -6.42
CA ASN A 246 16.88 16.15 -5.86
C ASN A 246 17.00 15.42 -4.50
N LEU A 247 15.95 15.38 -3.70
CA LEU A 247 15.92 14.59 -2.46
C LEU A 247 15.91 13.09 -2.79
N ASP A 248 15.12 12.65 -3.76
CA ASP A 248 15.07 11.26 -4.20
C ASP A 248 16.40 10.80 -4.81
N MET A 249 17.06 11.66 -5.61
CA MET A 249 18.41 11.39 -6.12
C MET A 249 19.44 11.26 -4.97
N LEU A 250 19.31 12.06 -3.92
CA LEU A 250 20.18 11.94 -2.75
C LEU A 250 19.91 10.66 -1.95
N PHE A 251 18.64 10.26 -1.83
CA PHE A 251 18.23 8.98 -1.25
C PHE A 251 18.83 7.81 -2.02
N LEU A 252 18.79 7.86 -3.36
CA LEU A 252 19.47 6.91 -4.22
C LEU A 252 20.97 6.87 -3.92
N ASP A 253 21.66 8.00 -3.92
CA ASP A 253 23.11 8.06 -3.64
C ASP A 253 23.46 7.49 -2.27
N LEU A 254 22.68 7.79 -1.24
CA LEU A 254 22.90 7.38 0.13
C LEU A 254 22.44 5.95 0.45
N ASP A 255 21.80 5.26 -0.50
CA ASP A 255 21.23 3.92 -0.31
C ASP A 255 20.13 3.87 0.77
N VAL A 256 19.25 4.87 0.74
CA VAL A 256 18.17 5.07 1.72
C VAL A 256 16.87 5.38 0.99
N LYS A 257 15.72 4.96 1.54
CA LYS A 257 14.38 5.37 1.07
C LYS A 257 13.53 5.85 2.24
N SER A 258 12.73 6.89 2.02
CA SER A 258 11.73 7.33 3.00
C SER A 258 10.61 8.13 2.35
N ASP A 259 9.54 7.43 1.93
CA ASP A 259 8.37 8.07 1.32
C ASP A 259 7.67 9.02 2.30
N ARG A 260 7.73 8.70 3.61
CA ARG A 260 7.23 9.59 4.68
C ARG A 260 7.99 10.91 4.73
N LEU A 261 9.31 10.87 4.62
CA LEU A 261 10.12 12.08 4.64
C LEU A 261 9.90 12.90 3.37
N THR A 262 9.78 12.25 2.20
CA THR A 262 9.43 12.92 0.93
C THR A 262 8.06 13.58 1.00
N CYS A 263 7.04 12.87 1.50
CA CYS A 263 5.69 13.41 1.69
C CYS A 263 5.68 14.60 2.65
N LEU A 264 6.33 14.49 3.81
CA LEU A 264 6.47 15.59 4.75
C LEU A 264 7.17 16.80 4.13
N PHE A 265 8.24 16.56 3.37
CA PHE A 265 8.97 17.62 2.70
C PHE A 265 8.12 18.31 1.64
N PHE A 266 7.39 17.54 0.84
CA PHE A 266 6.48 18.06 -0.17
C PHE A 266 5.43 18.98 0.45
N ASN A 267 4.75 18.54 1.51
CA ASN A 267 3.73 19.36 2.17
C ASN A 267 4.34 20.61 2.83
N TYR A 268 5.48 20.46 3.51
CA TYR A 268 6.23 21.60 4.04
C TYR A 268 6.56 22.64 2.95
N LEU A 269 6.95 22.19 1.76
CA LEU A 269 7.26 23.07 0.63
C LEU A 269 6.01 23.72 0.03
N MET A 270 4.89 23.00 -0.06
CA MET A 270 3.63 23.51 -0.62
C MET A 270 2.94 24.53 0.30
N GLU A 271 3.14 24.40 1.61
CA GLU A 271 2.57 25.31 2.61
C GLU A 271 3.49 26.48 2.96
N GLU A 272 4.82 26.28 2.94
CA GLU A 272 5.77 27.37 3.14
C GLU A 272 5.82 28.25 1.88
N GLN A 273 4.98 29.30 1.84
CA GLN A 273 4.83 30.30 0.78
C GLN A 273 6.10 31.14 0.46
N ARG A 274 7.31 30.72 0.87
CA ARG A 274 8.55 31.50 0.83
C ARG A 274 9.75 30.78 0.21
N ILE A 275 9.54 29.69 -0.53
CA ILE A 275 10.62 28.96 -1.23
C ILE A 275 11.42 29.90 -2.14
N GLU A 276 10.75 30.85 -2.81
CA GLU A 276 11.36 31.83 -3.71
C GLU A 276 12.44 32.69 -3.02
N HIS A 277 12.31 32.92 -1.72
CA HIS A 277 13.24 33.75 -0.95
C HIS A 277 14.44 32.98 -0.39
N VAL A 278 14.51 31.66 -0.62
CA VAL A 278 15.63 30.83 -0.16
C VAL A 278 16.79 30.94 -1.15
N ARG A 279 17.81 31.74 -0.79
CA ARG A 279 19.00 32.00 -1.62
C ARG A 279 19.76 30.74 -2.10
N LYS A 280 19.82 29.69 -1.27
CA LYS A 280 20.46 28.40 -1.61
C LYS A 280 19.48 27.28 -1.29
N LYS A 281 18.73 26.82 -2.29
CA LYS A 281 17.68 25.81 -2.12
C LYS A 281 18.25 24.44 -1.70
N GLN A 282 19.52 24.17 -2.03
CA GLN A 282 20.28 23.03 -1.53
C GLN A 282 20.33 22.97 0.00
N ALA A 283 20.21 24.12 0.68
CA ALA A 283 20.12 24.16 2.14
C ALA A 283 18.84 23.50 2.69
N LEU A 284 17.74 23.49 1.92
CA LEU A 284 16.49 22.83 2.30
C LEU A 284 16.63 21.31 2.20
N ILE A 285 17.26 20.80 1.14
CA ILE A 285 17.54 19.36 0.97
C ILE A 285 18.44 18.86 2.10
N ALA A 286 19.54 19.57 2.37
CA ALA A 286 20.43 19.22 3.48
C ALA A 286 19.71 19.27 4.84
N ALA A 287 18.79 20.21 5.02
CA ALA A 287 18.02 20.38 6.24
C ALA A 287 16.95 19.30 6.44
N VAL A 288 16.22 18.90 5.40
CA VAL A 288 15.20 17.86 5.53
C VAL A 288 15.84 16.50 5.80
N LEU A 289 17.01 16.23 5.22
CA LEU A 289 17.75 15.00 5.53
C LEU A 289 18.30 15.02 6.96
N ASP A 290 18.85 16.15 7.42
CA ASP A 290 19.27 16.31 8.82
C ASP A 290 18.09 16.14 9.80
N PHE A 291 16.93 16.69 9.48
CA PHE A 291 15.69 16.46 10.21
C PHE A 291 15.32 14.97 10.23
N GLY A 292 15.30 14.32 9.06
CA GLY A 292 14.94 12.91 8.94
C GLY A 292 15.82 11.98 9.77
N MET A 293 17.12 12.25 9.85
CA MET A 293 18.06 11.49 10.68
C MET A 293 17.91 11.75 12.19
N ARG A 294 17.36 12.91 12.59
CA ARG A 294 17.10 13.26 13.99
C ARG A 294 15.79 12.65 14.51
N TYR A 295 14.79 12.51 13.63
CA TYR A 295 13.47 11.97 13.94
C TYR A 295 13.29 10.52 13.44
N ASP A 296 14.38 9.84 13.08
CA ASP A 296 14.43 8.44 12.67
C ASP A 296 13.54 8.08 11.45
N PHE A 297 13.28 9.06 10.57
CA PHE A 297 12.69 8.79 9.25
C PHE A 297 13.67 8.09 8.30
N VAL A 298 14.96 8.28 8.54
CA VAL A 298 16.07 7.66 7.82
C VAL A 298 17.21 7.32 8.79
N PRO A 299 18.02 6.29 8.51
CA PRO A 299 19.18 5.97 9.35
C PRO A 299 20.22 7.11 9.34
N ARG A 300 21.04 7.19 10.39
CA ARG A 300 22.12 8.18 10.52
C ARG A 300 23.32 7.85 9.64
N VAL A 301 23.15 7.94 8.33
CA VAL A 301 24.15 7.58 7.31
C VAL A 301 25.18 8.68 7.06
N ILE A 302 24.86 9.93 7.39
CA ILE A 302 25.72 11.08 7.08
C ILE A 302 25.67 12.13 8.20
N THR A 303 26.79 12.81 8.43
CA THR A 303 26.85 13.87 9.45
C THR A 303 26.42 15.22 8.86
N GLN A 304 25.85 16.09 9.69
CA GLN A 304 25.51 17.47 9.30
C GLN A 304 26.70 18.24 8.70
N LYS A 305 27.92 18.01 9.24
CA LYS A 305 29.16 18.61 8.70
C LYS A 305 29.44 18.15 7.27
N ARG A 306 29.22 16.87 6.99
CA ARG A 306 29.41 16.32 5.65
C ARG A 306 28.33 16.83 4.69
N LEU A 307 27.08 16.94 5.13
CA LEU A 307 26.00 17.58 4.35
C LEU A 307 26.36 19.02 3.96
N GLY A 308 26.88 19.81 4.91
CA GLY A 308 27.34 21.17 4.62
C GLY A 308 28.45 21.24 3.58
N THR A 309 29.29 20.20 3.49
CA THR A 309 30.33 20.10 2.46
C THR A 309 29.76 19.73 1.10
N ILE A 310 28.83 18.76 1.05
CA ILE A 310 28.20 18.29 -0.21
C ILE A 310 27.40 19.42 -0.87
N PHE A 311 26.63 20.16 -0.07
CA PHE A 311 25.71 21.18 -0.57
C PHE A 311 26.31 22.59 -0.62
N ASP A 312 27.57 22.77 -0.18
CA ASP A 312 28.20 24.08 0.00
C ASP A 312 27.34 25.02 0.86
N VAL A 313 26.92 24.55 2.03
CA VAL A 313 26.06 25.27 2.98
C VAL A 313 26.65 25.20 4.39
N SER A 314 26.59 26.30 5.14
CA SER A 314 27.06 26.29 6.53
C SER A 314 26.20 25.36 7.40
N PRO A 315 26.81 24.60 8.34
CA PRO A 315 26.04 23.75 9.28
C PRO A 315 24.97 24.54 10.06
N SER A 316 25.25 25.80 10.39
CA SER A 316 24.29 26.71 11.03
C SER A 316 23.04 26.98 10.19
N THR A 317 23.18 27.05 8.85
CA THR A 317 22.05 27.25 7.95
C THR A 317 21.21 25.98 7.84
N ILE A 318 21.85 24.81 7.78
CA ILE A 318 21.18 23.49 7.81
C ILE A 318 20.36 23.36 9.09
N ALA A 319 20.98 23.58 10.26
CA ALA A 319 20.31 23.50 11.55
C ALA A 319 19.11 24.44 11.67
N ARG A 320 19.21 25.65 11.09
CA ARG A 320 18.11 26.62 11.08
C ARG A 320 16.90 26.14 10.29
N TYR A 321 17.09 25.66 9.07
CA TYR A 321 15.99 25.14 8.25
C TYR A 321 15.46 23.81 8.79
N SER A 322 16.34 22.94 9.29
CA SER A 322 16.00 21.67 9.92
C SER A 322 15.11 21.89 11.15
N LYS A 323 15.36 22.94 11.93
CA LYS A 323 14.49 23.36 13.03
C LYS A 323 13.11 23.87 12.56
N LYS A 324 13.04 24.57 11.43
CA LYS A 324 11.75 25.01 10.86
C LYS A 324 10.89 23.82 10.45
N ILE A 325 11.49 22.86 9.76
CA ILE A 325 10.82 21.61 9.36
C ILE A 325 10.36 20.84 10.60
N SER A 326 11.17 20.78 11.66
CA SER A 326 10.74 20.20 12.95
C SER A 326 9.50 20.89 13.53
N MET A 327 9.45 22.23 13.50
CA MET A 327 8.30 22.96 14.02
C MET A 327 7.04 22.69 13.20
N TYR A 328 7.15 22.70 11.87
CA TYR A 328 6.05 22.34 10.98
C TYR A 328 5.55 20.91 11.26
N PHE A 329 6.45 19.94 11.37
CA PHE A 329 6.08 18.55 11.69
C PHE A 329 5.33 18.42 13.01
N GLU A 330 5.73 19.17 14.04
CA GLU A 330 5.17 19.05 15.38
C GLU A 330 3.84 19.83 15.56
N GLN A 331 3.58 20.83 14.72
CA GLN A 331 2.50 21.79 14.93
C GLN A 331 1.43 21.76 13.85
N ASP A 332 1.84 21.54 12.60
CA ASP A 332 1.01 21.80 11.42
C ASP A 332 0.79 20.54 10.56
N PHE A 333 1.74 19.60 10.54
CA PHE A 333 1.66 18.42 9.69
C PHE A 333 0.63 17.38 10.18
N ASP A 334 -0.32 17.01 9.33
CA ASP A 334 -1.24 15.91 9.58
C ASP A 334 -0.53 14.55 9.46
N VAL A 335 -0.27 13.91 10.59
CA VAL A 335 0.40 12.60 10.66
C VAL A 335 -0.43 11.49 10.01
N PHE A 336 -1.76 11.62 9.89
CA PHE A 336 -2.62 10.63 9.23
C PHE A 336 -2.31 10.52 7.72
N MET A 337 -1.68 11.53 7.12
CA MET A 337 -1.14 11.46 5.76
C MET A 337 -0.17 10.30 5.56
N PHE A 338 0.55 9.87 6.61
CA PHE A 338 1.45 8.71 6.51
C PHE A 338 0.73 7.38 6.33
N ASP A 339 -0.53 7.27 6.76
CA ASP A 339 -1.30 6.06 6.54
C ASP A 339 -1.71 5.92 5.07
N LYS A 340 -1.94 7.05 4.37
CA LYS A 340 -2.27 7.08 2.93
C LYS A 340 -1.12 6.60 2.04
N ILE A 341 0.13 6.78 2.46
CA ILE A 341 1.32 6.37 1.70
C ILE A 341 2.01 5.11 2.27
N ARG A 342 1.40 4.46 3.25
CA ARG A 342 1.98 3.29 3.90
C ARG A 342 2.03 2.13 2.92
N GLN A 343 3.23 1.75 2.51
CA GLN A 343 3.44 0.57 1.69
C GLN A 343 3.42 -0.71 2.54
N ALA A 344 2.95 -1.79 1.93
CA ALA A 344 3.10 -3.12 2.48
C ALA A 344 4.58 -3.48 2.56
N ILE A 345 5.00 -3.97 3.72
CA ILE A 345 6.33 -4.53 3.93
C ILE A 345 6.18 -6.05 3.80
N TYR A 346 7.07 -6.67 3.05
CA TYR A 346 7.09 -8.12 2.86
C TYR A 346 8.44 -8.70 3.26
N PHE A 347 8.44 -9.99 3.62
CA PHE A 347 9.63 -10.70 4.04
C PHE A 347 10.29 -11.40 2.85
N VAL A 348 11.62 -11.28 2.76
CA VAL A 348 12.47 -12.00 1.83
C VAL A 348 13.60 -12.66 2.62
N GLY A 349 13.80 -13.95 2.39
CA GLY A 349 14.99 -14.61 2.87
C GLY A 349 14.90 -16.12 2.92
N THR A 350 15.94 -16.71 3.50
CA THR A 350 16.12 -18.16 3.67
C THR A 350 15.87 -18.61 5.11
N ASP A 351 15.34 -17.74 5.97
CA ASP A 351 14.94 -18.05 7.33
C ASP A 351 13.50 -18.57 7.46
N ALA A 352 13.22 -19.21 8.60
CA ALA A 352 11.86 -19.55 8.98
C ALA A 352 11.00 -18.30 9.13
N THR A 353 9.77 -18.36 8.63
CA THR A 353 8.79 -17.32 8.87
C THR A 353 8.00 -17.58 10.15
N MET A 354 7.31 -16.54 10.62
CA MET A 354 6.38 -16.67 11.75
C MET A 354 5.27 -17.70 11.45
N ASP A 355 4.83 -17.79 10.20
CA ASP A 355 3.79 -18.73 9.81
C ASP A 355 4.30 -20.16 9.81
N GLU A 356 5.54 -20.40 9.41
CA GLU A 356 6.17 -21.70 9.56
C GLU A 356 6.27 -22.10 11.05
N PHE A 357 6.65 -21.15 11.92
CA PHE A 357 6.70 -21.41 13.35
C PHE A 357 5.30 -21.76 13.92
N LYS A 358 4.26 -21.03 13.52
CA LYS A 358 2.87 -21.33 13.90
C LYS A 358 2.43 -22.71 13.39
N GLN A 359 2.75 -23.05 12.14
CA GLN A 359 2.44 -24.36 11.56
C GLN A 359 3.15 -25.49 12.31
N TRP A 360 4.42 -25.30 12.69
CA TRP A 360 5.13 -26.23 13.56
C TRP A 360 4.43 -26.40 14.90
N GLN A 361 4.04 -25.29 15.56
CA GLN A 361 3.33 -25.34 16.84
C GLN A 361 1.99 -26.07 16.71
N MET A 362 1.24 -25.79 15.64
CA MET A 362 -0.02 -26.46 15.34
C MET A 362 0.17 -27.96 15.18
N HIS A 363 1.12 -28.37 14.32
CA HIS A 363 1.46 -29.77 14.11
C HIS A 363 1.80 -30.46 15.44
N LYS A 364 2.54 -29.80 16.34
CA LYS A 364 2.90 -30.34 17.65
C LYS A 364 1.75 -30.46 18.64
N HIS A 365 0.73 -29.60 18.55
CA HIS A 365 -0.50 -29.80 19.32
C HIS A 365 -1.29 -31.02 18.81
N LEU A 366 -1.35 -31.18 17.50
CA LEU A 366 -2.16 -32.22 16.85
C LEU A 366 -1.49 -33.61 16.88
N GLU A 367 -0.16 -33.70 16.97
CA GLU A 367 0.62 -34.95 16.92
C GLU A 367 0.13 -36.03 17.92
N LYS A 368 -0.48 -35.63 19.04
CA LYS A 368 -1.00 -36.56 20.06
C LYS A 368 -2.51 -36.78 20.00
N MET A 369 -3.19 -36.13 19.07
CA MET A 369 -4.65 -36.24 18.90
C MET A 369 -4.97 -37.28 17.85
N ILE A 370 -6.11 -37.95 18.01
CA ILE A 370 -6.64 -38.90 17.03
C ILE A 370 -7.92 -38.29 16.48
N PHE A 371 -7.94 -38.02 15.18
CA PHE A 371 -9.10 -37.50 14.48
C PHE A 371 -9.81 -38.63 13.73
N THR A 372 -11.14 -38.66 13.83
CA THR A 372 -11.98 -39.62 13.12
C THR A 372 -12.46 -39.10 11.77
N ASN A 373 -12.31 -37.80 11.50
CA ASN A 373 -12.63 -37.13 10.24
C ASN A 373 -11.93 -35.75 10.16
N ASP A 374 -11.78 -35.23 8.94
CA ASP A 374 -11.10 -33.96 8.65
C ASP A 374 -11.81 -32.73 9.25
N LEU A 375 -13.12 -32.81 9.48
CA LEU A 375 -13.88 -31.69 10.06
C LEU A 375 -13.51 -31.47 11.53
N ASP A 376 -13.28 -32.55 12.27
CA ASP A 376 -12.87 -32.49 13.67
C ASP A 376 -11.43 -32.01 13.82
N GLU A 377 -10.54 -32.36 12.88
CA GLU A 377 -9.19 -31.82 12.79
C GLU A 377 -9.23 -30.29 12.57
N LYS A 378 -9.93 -29.82 11.53
CA LYS A 378 -10.09 -28.38 11.24
C LYS A 378 -10.72 -27.59 12.40
N ARG A 379 -11.67 -28.18 13.12
CA ARG A 379 -12.26 -27.56 14.32
C ARG A 379 -11.25 -27.42 15.44
N MET A 380 -10.34 -28.38 15.58
CA MET A 380 -9.30 -28.34 16.60
C MET A 380 -8.18 -27.38 16.22
N GLU A 381 -7.78 -27.33 14.94
CA GLU A 381 -6.87 -26.31 14.41
C GLU A 381 -7.35 -24.90 14.77
N LYS A 382 -8.61 -24.58 14.45
CA LYS A 382 -9.21 -23.27 14.75
C LYS A 382 -9.25 -22.95 16.26
N LYS A 383 -9.39 -23.97 17.12
CA LYS A 383 -9.36 -23.76 18.58
C LYS A 383 -7.94 -23.52 19.11
N LEU A 384 -6.93 -24.08 18.45
CA LEU A 384 -5.54 -24.06 18.88
C LEU A 384 -4.71 -22.94 18.22
N GLU A 385 -5.24 -22.31 17.17
CA GLU A 385 -4.56 -21.31 16.34
C GLU A 385 -3.89 -20.18 17.13
N HIS A 386 -4.49 -19.75 18.24
CA HIS A 386 -3.95 -18.68 19.09
C HIS A 386 -3.35 -19.19 20.41
N ILE A 387 -3.14 -20.50 20.55
CA ILE A 387 -2.61 -21.11 21.77
C ILE A 387 -1.16 -21.54 21.50
N PRO A 388 -0.15 -20.85 22.06
CA PRO A 388 1.25 -21.22 21.87
C PRO A 388 1.51 -22.64 22.39
N TYR A 389 2.16 -23.46 21.57
CA TYR A 389 2.60 -24.78 21.99
C TYR A 389 3.68 -24.67 23.08
N LYS A 390 3.61 -25.53 24.10
CA LYS A 390 4.60 -25.61 25.18
C LYS A 390 5.40 -26.91 25.06
N PRO A 391 6.64 -26.84 24.54
CA PRO A 391 7.50 -28.01 24.37
C PRO A 391 7.79 -28.76 25.67
N ILE A 392 7.67 -30.08 25.63
CA ILE A 392 7.95 -30.95 26.76
C ILE A 392 9.32 -31.60 26.57
N LYS A 393 9.59 -32.15 25.37
CA LYS A 393 10.84 -32.88 25.07
C LYS A 393 11.98 -31.90 24.77
N LYS A 394 13.22 -32.36 24.98
CA LYS A 394 14.43 -31.55 24.72
C LYS A 394 14.54 -31.10 23.26
N HIS A 395 14.34 -32.00 22.30
CA HIS A 395 14.38 -31.65 20.87
C HIS A 395 13.26 -30.67 20.47
N GLU A 396 12.07 -30.76 21.05
CA GLU A 396 10.99 -29.80 20.81
C GLU A 396 11.35 -28.40 21.36
N LYS A 397 12.03 -28.35 22.52
CA LYS A 397 12.56 -27.09 23.08
C LYS A 397 13.65 -26.51 22.19
N ALA A 398 14.58 -27.35 21.72
CA ALA A 398 15.62 -26.94 20.81
C ALA A 398 15.03 -26.33 19.53
N GLN A 399 14.08 -27.01 18.90
CA GLN A 399 13.40 -26.52 17.71
C GLN A 399 12.66 -25.20 17.96
N LYS A 400 12.01 -25.06 19.11
CA LYS A 400 11.38 -23.78 19.48
C LYS A 400 12.40 -22.65 19.55
N TYR A 401 13.55 -22.87 20.18
CA TYR A 401 14.61 -21.86 20.25
C TYR A 401 15.24 -21.55 18.89
N ALA A 402 15.32 -22.53 17.98
CA ALA A 402 15.75 -22.29 16.61
C ALA A 402 14.76 -21.40 15.84
N TYR A 403 13.45 -21.64 15.96
CA TYR A 403 12.44 -20.72 15.40
C TYR A 403 12.49 -19.33 16.02
N GLU A 404 12.66 -19.23 17.35
CA GLU A 404 12.84 -17.93 18.01
C GLU A 404 14.11 -17.21 17.52
N ALA A 405 15.17 -17.95 17.18
CA ALA A 405 16.39 -17.39 16.60
C ALA A 405 16.17 -16.86 15.18
N PHE A 406 15.47 -17.60 14.32
CA PHE A 406 15.14 -17.15 12.96
C PHE A 406 14.34 -15.84 12.94
N LEU A 407 13.48 -15.63 13.93
CA LEU A 407 12.60 -14.46 14.02
C LEU A 407 13.23 -13.25 14.72
N GLU A 408 14.51 -13.36 15.10
CA GLU A 408 15.20 -12.32 15.84
C GLU A 408 16.04 -11.44 14.91
N ASP A 409 15.74 -10.13 14.87
CA ASP A 409 16.50 -9.15 14.09
C ASP A 409 17.93 -8.91 14.64
N GLY A 410 18.11 -9.10 15.95
CA GLY A 410 19.38 -8.85 16.63
C GLY A 410 20.36 -10.02 16.54
N GLU A 411 21.44 -9.85 15.77
CA GLU A 411 22.50 -10.85 15.54
C GLU A 411 22.98 -11.56 16.83
N ARG A 412 23.24 -10.79 17.89
CA ARG A 412 23.70 -11.35 19.18
C ARG A 412 22.66 -12.29 19.79
N LYS A 413 21.40 -11.88 19.82
CA LYS A 413 20.33 -12.66 20.47
C LYS A 413 19.94 -13.86 19.60
N ARG A 414 19.94 -13.69 18.27
CA ARG A 414 19.84 -14.78 17.28
C ARG A 414 20.90 -15.86 17.56
N TYR A 415 22.16 -15.47 17.67
CA TYR A 415 23.27 -16.38 17.98
C TYR A 415 23.10 -17.07 19.34
N GLU A 416 22.74 -16.33 20.39
CA GLU A 416 22.52 -16.88 21.73
C GLU A 416 21.37 -17.92 21.75
N LEU A 417 20.27 -17.66 21.04
CA LEU A 417 19.13 -18.58 20.91
C LEU A 417 19.49 -19.84 20.12
N ALA A 418 20.22 -19.71 19.00
CA ALA A 418 20.68 -20.86 18.22
C ALA A 418 21.64 -21.74 19.03
N ARG A 419 22.57 -21.16 19.80
CA ARG A 419 23.42 -21.92 20.73
C ARG A 419 22.62 -22.59 21.84
N LEU A 420 21.60 -21.91 22.36
CA LEU A 420 20.71 -22.50 23.36
C LEU A 420 19.96 -23.70 22.79
N ALA A 421 19.51 -23.65 21.53
CA ALA A 421 18.91 -24.77 20.84
C ALA A 421 19.87 -25.98 20.78
N LEU A 422 21.14 -25.77 20.38
CA LEU A 422 22.14 -26.84 20.36
C LEU A 422 22.48 -27.41 21.75
N ASN A 423 22.37 -26.61 22.81
CA ASN A 423 22.53 -27.12 24.18
C ASN A 423 21.39 -28.09 24.58
N TYR A 424 20.18 -27.89 24.05
CA TYR A 424 19.06 -28.81 24.27
C TYR A 424 19.14 -30.04 23.36
N ASP A 425 19.55 -29.85 22.11
CA ASP A 425 19.70 -30.90 21.11
C ASP A 425 20.86 -30.57 20.15
N PRO A 426 22.04 -31.20 20.32
CA PRO A 426 23.21 -30.95 19.46
C PRO A 426 22.99 -31.24 17.98
N ASN A 427 21.97 -32.03 17.64
CA ASN A 427 21.62 -32.40 16.27
C ASN A 427 20.47 -31.54 15.71
N ASN A 428 20.12 -30.42 16.35
CA ASN A 428 19.10 -29.52 15.82
C ASN A 428 19.62 -28.83 14.55
N HIS A 429 19.17 -29.30 13.40
CA HIS A 429 19.67 -28.84 12.11
C HIS A 429 19.39 -27.35 11.85
N ASP A 430 18.24 -26.81 12.27
CA ASP A 430 17.94 -25.38 12.08
C ASP A 430 18.89 -24.48 12.86
N ALA A 431 19.22 -24.85 14.11
CA ALA A 431 20.24 -24.14 14.87
C ALA A 431 21.64 -24.25 14.25
N GLN A 432 21.97 -25.39 13.64
CA GLN A 432 23.22 -25.54 12.88
C GLN A 432 23.24 -24.64 11.64
N ILE A 433 22.12 -24.53 10.90
CA ILE A 433 21.99 -23.62 9.75
C ILE A 433 22.22 -22.17 10.17
N ILE A 434 21.61 -21.71 11.26
CA ILE A 434 21.77 -20.33 11.73
C ILE A 434 23.23 -20.07 12.13
N LEU A 435 23.85 -20.98 12.87
CA LEU A 435 25.24 -20.84 13.29
C LEU A 435 26.23 -20.95 12.12
N SER A 436 25.83 -21.58 11.02
CA SER A 436 26.63 -21.68 9.80
C SER A 436 26.71 -20.38 8.97
N GLU A 437 25.98 -19.33 9.35
CA GLU A 437 25.96 -18.05 8.61
C GLU A 437 27.34 -17.37 8.51
N TYR A 438 28.26 -17.71 9.41
CA TYR A 438 29.64 -17.21 9.42
C TYR A 438 30.63 -18.11 8.68
N GLU A 439 30.18 -19.25 8.17
CA GLU A 439 30.99 -20.24 7.46
C GLU A 439 30.95 -19.99 5.94
N THR A 440 31.84 -20.66 5.20
CA THR A 440 31.86 -20.60 3.74
C THR A 440 30.62 -21.26 3.13
N ALA A 441 30.27 -20.88 1.89
CA ALA A 441 29.12 -21.47 1.19
C ALA A 441 29.23 -23.00 1.06
N ASP A 442 30.43 -23.56 0.89
CA ASP A 442 30.64 -25.01 0.82
C ASP A 442 30.42 -25.70 2.18
N GLU A 443 30.86 -25.10 3.28
CA GLU A 443 30.61 -25.61 4.64
C GLU A 443 29.11 -25.57 4.96
N ARG A 444 28.41 -24.51 4.56
CA ARG A 444 26.95 -24.41 4.69
C ARG A 444 26.23 -25.47 3.86
N LEU A 445 26.66 -25.69 2.62
CA LEU A 445 26.10 -26.75 1.76
C LEU A 445 26.33 -28.15 2.35
N ALA A 446 27.48 -28.41 2.97
CA ALA A 446 27.76 -29.68 3.64
C ALA A 446 26.80 -29.93 4.82
N ILE A 447 26.48 -28.91 5.62
CA ILE A 447 25.46 -29.01 6.69
C ILE A 447 24.08 -29.35 6.11
N LEU A 448 23.77 -28.82 4.92
CA LEU A 448 22.49 -29.02 4.26
C LEU A 448 22.36 -30.35 3.49
N GLN A 449 23.46 -31.11 3.33
CA GLN A 449 23.49 -32.31 2.51
C GLN A 449 22.49 -33.37 3.00
N ASP A 450 22.49 -33.65 4.31
CA ASP A 450 21.64 -34.65 4.96
C ASP A 450 20.42 -34.03 5.67
N TYR A 451 20.11 -32.76 5.39
CA TYR A 451 19.01 -32.06 6.04
C TYR A 451 17.65 -32.69 5.70
N PRO A 452 16.82 -33.08 6.69
CA PRO A 452 15.54 -33.70 6.44
C PRO A 452 14.53 -32.70 5.84
N ILE A 453 14.21 -32.90 4.56
CA ILE A 453 13.20 -32.12 3.85
C ILE A 453 11.80 -32.60 4.25
N THR A 454 11.00 -31.68 4.76
CA THR A 454 9.60 -31.89 5.15
C THR A 454 8.72 -30.86 4.45
N MET A 455 7.40 -31.08 4.33
CA MET A 455 6.51 -30.08 3.71
C MET A 455 6.64 -28.68 4.33
N LEU A 456 6.97 -28.59 5.62
CA LEU A 456 7.08 -27.33 6.35
C LEU A 456 8.34 -26.52 5.98
N ASN A 457 9.48 -27.19 5.78
CA ASN A 457 10.78 -26.53 5.58
C ASN A 457 11.27 -26.59 4.12
N ARG A 458 10.58 -27.34 3.26
CA ARG A 458 11.02 -27.68 1.89
C ARG A 458 11.45 -26.46 1.10
N ASN A 459 10.60 -25.45 1.02
CA ASN A 459 10.84 -24.29 0.16
C ASN A 459 12.03 -23.46 0.66
N ARG A 460 12.15 -23.30 1.99
CA ARG A 460 13.26 -22.60 2.63
C ARG A 460 14.59 -23.29 2.36
N ILE A 461 14.63 -24.62 2.54
CA ILE A 461 15.86 -25.40 2.32
C ILE A 461 16.26 -25.42 0.84
N TYR A 462 15.30 -25.54 -0.08
CA TYR A 462 15.58 -25.42 -1.50
C TYR A 462 16.10 -24.02 -1.86
N LEU A 463 15.46 -22.96 -1.37
CA LEU A 463 15.91 -21.59 -1.61
C LEU A 463 17.33 -21.36 -1.07
N LEU A 464 17.63 -21.84 0.14
CA LEU A 464 18.96 -21.73 0.73
C LEU A 464 20.02 -22.48 -0.08
N LYS A 465 19.77 -23.74 -0.46
CA LYS A 465 20.71 -24.51 -1.29
C LYS A 465 20.93 -23.83 -2.66
N THR A 466 19.84 -23.43 -3.31
CA THR A 466 19.89 -22.76 -4.61
C THR A 466 20.69 -21.46 -4.54
N THR A 467 20.43 -20.61 -3.55
CA THR A 467 21.11 -19.31 -3.42
C THR A 467 22.61 -19.46 -3.12
N LEU A 468 23.00 -20.45 -2.30
CA LEU A 468 24.41 -20.75 -2.04
C LEU A 468 25.15 -21.23 -3.32
N LEU A 469 24.55 -22.16 -4.07
CA LEU A 469 25.12 -22.64 -5.33
C LEU A 469 25.16 -21.55 -6.41
N TYR A 470 24.09 -20.74 -6.48
CA TYR A 470 23.97 -19.61 -7.39
C TYR A 470 25.08 -18.58 -7.16
N GLN A 471 25.36 -18.24 -5.88
CA GLN A 471 26.45 -17.33 -5.51
C GLN A 471 27.83 -17.86 -5.93
N GLN A 472 28.01 -19.18 -5.96
CA GLN A 472 29.26 -19.83 -6.38
C GLN A 472 29.36 -20.05 -7.90
N GLY A 473 28.33 -19.67 -8.68
CA GLY A 473 28.28 -19.94 -10.12
C GLY A 473 28.06 -21.42 -10.49
N ARG A 474 27.63 -22.26 -9.54
CA ARG A 474 27.37 -23.70 -9.72
C ARG A 474 25.94 -23.92 -10.24
N PHE A 475 25.65 -23.37 -11.42
CA PHE A 475 24.28 -23.25 -11.94
C PHE A 475 23.64 -24.60 -12.26
N GLU A 476 24.38 -25.57 -12.78
CA GLU A 476 23.86 -26.91 -13.10
C GLU A 476 23.40 -27.65 -11.83
N GLU A 477 24.16 -27.53 -10.75
CA GLU A 477 23.80 -28.13 -9.45
C GLU A 477 22.59 -27.42 -8.84
N ALA A 478 22.54 -26.08 -8.92
CA ALA A 478 21.39 -25.32 -8.46
C ALA A 478 20.12 -25.70 -9.24
N LEU A 479 20.23 -25.94 -10.55
CA LEU A 479 19.11 -26.34 -11.39
C LEU A 479 18.63 -27.76 -11.07
N ALA A 480 19.55 -28.69 -10.83
CA ALA A 480 19.21 -30.06 -10.46
C ALA A 480 18.32 -30.08 -9.21
N ILE A 481 18.64 -29.26 -8.22
CA ILE A 481 17.87 -29.12 -6.98
C ILE A 481 16.42 -28.65 -7.24
N LEU A 482 16.25 -27.63 -8.09
CA LEU A 482 14.92 -27.10 -8.39
C LEU A 482 14.11 -28.03 -9.31
N SER A 483 14.78 -28.85 -10.11
CA SER A 483 14.13 -29.81 -11.02
C SER A 483 13.46 -30.97 -10.28
N ASP A 484 13.80 -31.19 -9.00
CA ASP A 484 13.11 -32.15 -8.13
C ASP A 484 11.72 -31.66 -7.70
N ILE A 485 11.44 -30.36 -7.84
CA ILE A 485 10.15 -29.75 -7.47
C ILE A 485 9.21 -29.84 -8.69
N PRO A 486 7.98 -30.37 -8.54
CA PRO A 486 7.00 -30.34 -9.62
C PRO A 486 6.75 -28.91 -10.11
N PHE A 487 6.78 -28.71 -11.43
CA PHE A 487 6.69 -27.38 -12.04
C PHE A 487 5.48 -26.55 -11.57
N ASN A 488 4.33 -27.18 -11.33
CA ASN A 488 3.14 -26.50 -10.80
C ASN A 488 3.32 -25.98 -9.37
N GLU A 489 4.06 -26.70 -8.53
CA GLU A 489 4.37 -26.26 -7.17
C GLU A 489 5.43 -25.16 -7.18
N LEU A 490 6.40 -25.26 -8.10
CA LEU A 490 7.42 -24.24 -8.29
C LEU A 490 6.79 -22.89 -8.65
N ARG A 491 5.78 -22.88 -9.54
CA ARG A 491 5.03 -21.67 -9.92
C ARG A 491 4.26 -21.01 -8.76
N GLN A 492 3.99 -21.73 -7.68
CA GLN A 492 3.38 -21.15 -6.47
C GLN A 492 4.42 -20.46 -5.56
N HIS A 493 5.72 -20.60 -5.87
CA HIS A 493 6.82 -20.03 -5.12
C HIS A 493 7.63 -19.07 -6.00
N THR A 494 7.14 -17.84 -6.12
CA THR A 494 7.62 -16.79 -7.03
C THR A 494 9.15 -16.67 -7.11
N ILE A 495 9.85 -16.62 -5.96
CA ILE A 495 11.32 -16.51 -5.94
C ILE A 495 12.02 -17.76 -6.49
N LEU A 496 11.57 -18.96 -6.11
CA LEU A 496 12.15 -20.22 -6.62
C LEU A 496 11.90 -20.38 -8.12
N TYR A 497 10.71 -19.99 -8.58
CA TYR A 497 10.38 -19.96 -10.00
C TYR A 497 11.30 -19.03 -10.79
N TYR A 498 11.58 -17.83 -10.27
CA TYR A 498 12.51 -16.91 -10.91
C TYR A 498 13.93 -17.44 -10.94
N PHE A 499 14.44 -18.05 -9.86
CA PHE A 499 15.73 -18.73 -9.90
C PHE A 499 15.76 -19.85 -10.94
N TYR A 500 14.71 -20.65 -11.04
CA TYR A 500 14.61 -21.71 -12.04
C TYR A 500 14.70 -21.16 -13.47
N ALA A 501 13.97 -20.09 -13.78
CA ALA A 501 14.04 -19.43 -15.08
C ALA A 501 15.44 -18.86 -15.37
N CYS A 502 16.05 -18.19 -14.39
CA CYS A 502 17.41 -17.66 -14.50
C CYS A 502 18.43 -18.76 -14.78
N LEU A 503 18.33 -19.89 -14.07
CA LEU A 503 19.24 -21.02 -14.20
C LEU A 503 19.15 -21.66 -15.59
N HIS A 504 17.95 -21.90 -16.11
CA HIS A 504 17.74 -22.39 -17.48
C HIS A 504 18.38 -21.48 -18.53
N PHE A 505 18.30 -20.17 -18.34
CA PHE A 505 19.00 -19.22 -19.20
C PHE A 505 20.53 -19.32 -19.05
N LEU A 506 21.05 -19.37 -17.83
CA LEU A 506 22.49 -19.43 -17.55
C LEU A 506 23.16 -20.68 -18.13
N ILE A 507 22.45 -21.80 -18.22
CA ILE A 507 22.99 -23.07 -18.76
C ILE A 507 22.61 -23.35 -20.23
N ASP A 508 22.16 -22.34 -20.98
CA ASP A 508 21.80 -22.44 -22.41
C ASP A 508 20.66 -23.42 -22.72
N GLN A 509 19.66 -23.51 -21.82
CA GLN A 509 18.42 -24.26 -22.03
C GLN A 509 17.17 -23.36 -22.01
N PRO A 510 17.03 -22.41 -22.95
CA PRO A 510 15.96 -21.43 -22.91
C PRO A 510 14.61 -22.02 -23.39
N LYS A 511 13.92 -22.75 -22.51
CA LYS A 511 12.56 -23.25 -22.78
C LYS A 511 11.46 -22.56 -21.97
N ILE A 512 11.83 -21.68 -21.03
CA ILE A 512 10.91 -21.17 -19.99
C ILE A 512 10.58 -19.69 -20.16
N LEU A 513 11.22 -18.99 -21.11
CA LEU A 513 10.97 -17.56 -21.31
C LEU A 513 9.52 -17.27 -21.71
N GLU A 514 8.97 -18.05 -22.65
CA GLU A 514 7.57 -17.87 -23.08
C GLU A 514 6.62 -18.03 -21.89
N ASP A 515 6.83 -19.04 -21.04
CA ASP A 515 6.06 -19.21 -19.80
C ASP A 515 6.27 -18.03 -18.84
N LEU A 516 7.49 -17.54 -18.65
CA LEU A 516 7.75 -16.40 -17.75
C LEU A 516 7.08 -15.11 -18.26
N LEU A 517 7.09 -14.85 -19.57
CA LEU A 517 6.46 -13.67 -20.17
C LEU A 517 4.93 -13.79 -20.29
N GLN A 518 4.39 -15.01 -20.50
CA GLN A 518 2.95 -15.26 -20.63
C GLN A 518 2.25 -15.49 -19.29
N THR A 519 2.97 -15.94 -18.25
CA THR A 519 2.45 -16.13 -16.91
C THR A 519 3.24 -15.31 -15.89
N ALA A 520 2.93 -14.01 -15.84
CA ALA A 520 3.30 -13.19 -14.69
C ALA A 520 2.53 -13.73 -13.47
N ILE A 521 3.25 -14.35 -12.53
CA ILE A 521 2.66 -14.78 -11.25
C ILE A 521 2.24 -13.53 -10.45
N GLU A 522 3.10 -12.52 -10.44
CA GLU A 522 2.90 -11.20 -9.83
C GLU A 522 3.75 -10.15 -10.58
N ASP A 523 3.21 -8.95 -10.83
CA ASP A 523 3.94 -7.82 -11.41
C ASP A 523 4.83 -7.13 -10.37
N THR A 524 5.93 -7.80 -10.01
CA THR A 524 6.91 -7.36 -9.01
C THR A 524 8.08 -6.60 -9.65
N ALA A 525 8.84 -5.86 -8.83
CA ALA A 525 10.08 -5.23 -9.30
C ALA A 525 11.07 -6.27 -9.85
N LEU A 526 11.22 -7.42 -9.18
CA LEU A 526 12.06 -8.53 -9.65
C LEU A 526 11.60 -9.06 -11.01
N PHE A 527 10.29 -9.22 -11.22
CA PHE A 527 9.72 -9.62 -12.50
C PHE A 527 10.10 -8.64 -13.61
N ARG A 528 9.89 -7.34 -13.40
CA ARG A 528 10.18 -6.29 -14.40
C ARG A 528 11.67 -6.25 -14.76
N TRP A 529 12.55 -6.32 -13.76
CA TRP A 529 13.99 -6.39 -13.98
C TRP A 529 14.41 -7.65 -14.74
N LEU A 530 13.85 -8.82 -14.41
CA LEU A 530 14.12 -10.06 -15.14
C LEU A 530 13.63 -10.00 -16.59
N THR A 531 12.42 -9.48 -16.80
CA THR A 531 11.85 -9.29 -18.14
C THR A 531 12.76 -8.41 -18.99
N TRP A 532 13.21 -7.26 -18.46
CA TRP A 532 14.17 -6.40 -19.16
C TRP A 532 15.47 -7.14 -19.50
N VAL A 533 16.07 -7.86 -18.54
CA VAL A 533 17.32 -8.61 -18.79
C VAL A 533 17.13 -9.68 -19.86
N PHE A 534 15.98 -10.35 -19.89
CA PHE A 534 15.69 -11.31 -20.95
C PHE A 534 15.47 -10.62 -22.30
N MET A 535 14.72 -9.51 -22.38
CA MET A 535 14.58 -8.75 -23.64
C MET A 535 15.95 -8.35 -24.20
N LEU A 536 16.84 -7.87 -23.31
CA LEU A 536 18.23 -7.55 -23.64
C LEU A 536 18.99 -8.79 -24.16
N ALA A 537 18.86 -9.94 -23.50
CA ALA A 537 19.53 -11.17 -23.92
C ALA A 537 19.10 -11.66 -25.31
N TYR A 538 17.84 -11.46 -25.68
CA TYR A 538 17.29 -11.91 -26.96
C TYR A 538 17.33 -10.84 -28.05
N GLN A 539 17.94 -9.67 -27.77
CA GLN A 539 18.01 -8.54 -28.71
C GLN A 539 16.62 -8.10 -29.20
N LEU A 540 15.64 -8.12 -28.30
CA LEU A 540 14.30 -7.60 -28.51
C LEU A 540 14.22 -6.14 -28.03
N ASP A 541 13.21 -5.40 -28.49
CA ASP A 541 12.98 -4.01 -28.06
C ASP A 541 12.78 -3.93 -26.54
N GLU A 542 13.75 -3.31 -25.87
CA GLU A 542 13.93 -3.30 -24.44
C GLU A 542 13.67 -1.95 -23.78
N GLU A 543 13.52 -0.86 -24.54
CA GLU A 543 13.46 0.51 -24.00
C GLU A 543 12.31 0.69 -23.01
N GLU A 544 11.11 0.21 -23.37
CA GLU A 544 9.94 0.28 -22.51
C GLU A 544 10.13 -0.55 -21.22
N TYR A 545 10.66 -1.76 -21.35
CA TYR A 545 10.90 -2.65 -20.21
C TYR A 545 11.99 -2.12 -19.28
N ALA A 546 13.02 -1.47 -19.83
CA ALA A 546 14.06 -0.80 -19.06
C ALA A 546 13.44 0.32 -18.20
N MET A 547 12.59 1.18 -18.80
CA MET A 547 11.90 2.23 -18.07
C MET A 547 10.99 1.67 -16.98
N GLN A 548 10.22 0.62 -17.28
CA GLN A 548 9.34 -0.03 -16.30
C GLN A 548 10.12 -0.66 -15.14
N ALA A 549 11.29 -1.25 -15.40
CA ALA A 549 12.16 -1.83 -14.39
C ALA A 549 12.78 -0.74 -13.49
N ILE A 550 13.29 0.34 -14.09
CA ILE A 550 13.84 1.50 -13.37
C ILE A 550 12.78 2.14 -12.47
N GLN A 551 11.57 2.35 -12.99
CA GLN A 551 10.45 2.89 -12.20
C GLN A 551 10.07 1.97 -11.04
N ALA A 552 10.19 0.65 -11.22
CA ALA A 552 9.85 -0.31 -10.18
C ALA A 552 10.89 -0.35 -9.05
N ASN A 553 12.19 -0.27 -9.38
CA ASN A 553 13.24 -0.13 -8.39
C ASN A 553 14.51 0.53 -8.98
N PRO A 554 14.71 1.85 -8.80
CA PRO A 554 15.82 2.59 -9.39
C PRO A 554 17.20 2.29 -8.75
N PHE A 555 17.25 1.74 -7.53
CA PHE A 555 18.51 1.38 -6.88
C PHE A 555 19.23 0.24 -7.62
N VAL A 556 18.51 -0.63 -8.32
CA VAL A 556 19.10 -1.70 -9.13
C VAL A 556 19.92 -1.11 -10.29
N GLN A 557 19.39 -0.08 -10.97
CA GLN A 557 20.12 0.63 -12.02
C GLN A 557 21.43 1.21 -11.49
N LYS A 558 21.38 1.87 -10.32
CA LYS A 558 22.57 2.40 -9.65
C LYS A 558 23.63 1.32 -9.46
N TYR A 559 23.25 0.13 -8.97
CA TYR A 559 24.20 -0.96 -8.73
C TYR A 559 24.82 -1.49 -10.03
N ILE A 560 24.04 -1.57 -11.11
CA ILE A 560 24.52 -1.97 -12.45
C ILE A 560 25.51 -0.93 -12.99
N GLU A 561 25.15 0.36 -12.97
CA GLU A 561 25.98 1.46 -13.49
C GLU A 561 27.31 1.59 -12.73
N MET A 562 27.27 1.38 -11.42
CA MET A 562 28.46 1.39 -10.56
C MET A 562 29.29 0.10 -10.65
N GLN A 563 28.87 -0.89 -11.46
CA GLN A 563 29.51 -2.21 -11.57
C GLN A 563 29.76 -2.84 -10.20
N MET A 564 28.77 -2.73 -9.31
CA MET A 564 28.87 -3.33 -7.98
C MET A 564 28.85 -4.84 -8.10
N GLU A 565 29.61 -5.52 -7.26
CA GLU A 565 29.41 -6.95 -7.02
C GLU A 565 28.11 -7.15 -6.22
N PRO A 566 27.34 -8.22 -6.49
CA PRO A 566 26.10 -8.47 -5.78
C PRO A 566 26.37 -8.81 -4.31
N TYR A 567 25.51 -8.30 -3.43
CA TYR A 567 25.46 -8.76 -2.04
C TYR A 567 24.92 -10.19 -1.98
N SER A 568 25.27 -10.95 -0.94
CA SER A 568 24.64 -12.26 -0.69
C SER A 568 23.13 -12.16 -0.58
N PHE A 569 22.44 -13.20 -1.03
CA PHE A 569 20.99 -13.32 -0.86
C PHE A 569 20.63 -13.26 0.65
N PRO A 570 19.60 -12.49 1.04
CA PRO A 570 19.29 -12.29 2.45
C PRO A 570 18.86 -13.59 3.15
N THR A 571 19.23 -13.74 4.43
CA THR A 571 18.69 -14.77 5.32
C THR A 571 17.40 -14.29 5.98
N HIS A 572 17.41 -13.08 6.53
CA HIS A 572 16.28 -12.43 7.18
C HIS A 572 16.20 -10.96 6.77
N GLN A 573 15.29 -10.59 5.87
CA GLN A 573 15.15 -9.19 5.44
C GLN A 573 13.69 -8.82 5.20
N PHE A 574 13.30 -7.66 5.73
CA PHE A 574 12.05 -7.00 5.36
C PHE A 574 12.31 -5.96 4.28
N CYS A 575 11.46 -5.96 3.26
CA CYS A 575 11.54 -5.06 2.11
C CYS A 575 10.22 -4.33 1.93
N ALA A 576 10.31 -3.07 1.52
CA ALA A 576 9.22 -2.32 0.90
C ALA A 576 9.48 -2.22 -0.62
N LYS A 577 8.41 -2.06 -1.40
CA LYS A 577 8.52 -1.92 -2.86
C LYS A 577 9.42 -0.75 -3.22
N GLY A 578 10.38 -0.95 -4.12
CA GLY A 578 11.29 0.07 -4.61
C GLY A 578 12.32 0.55 -3.59
N ASP A 579 12.60 -0.24 -2.53
CA ASP A 579 13.62 0.09 -1.53
C ASP A 579 15.01 -0.52 -1.86
N PRO A 580 16.09 -0.08 -1.18
CA PRO A 580 17.44 -0.60 -1.41
C PRO A 580 17.63 -2.09 -1.09
N ASN A 581 16.86 -2.65 -0.15
CA ASN A 581 17.00 -4.04 0.28
C ASN A 581 16.40 -4.98 -0.77
N GLU A 582 15.24 -4.63 -1.31
CA GLU A 582 14.65 -5.26 -2.49
C GLU A 582 15.63 -5.18 -3.66
N ALA A 583 16.26 -4.02 -3.88
CA ALA A 583 17.20 -3.84 -4.97
C ALA A 583 18.43 -4.75 -4.86
N LYS A 584 18.96 -4.97 -3.64
CA LYS A 584 20.10 -5.85 -3.40
C LYS A 584 19.76 -7.30 -3.77
N MET A 585 18.57 -7.76 -3.39
CA MET A 585 18.05 -9.06 -3.80
C MET A 585 17.90 -9.14 -5.33
N ILE A 586 17.27 -8.15 -5.96
CA ILE A 586 17.07 -8.15 -7.42
C ILE A 586 18.42 -8.21 -8.13
N HIS A 587 19.35 -7.35 -7.72
CA HIS A 587 20.69 -7.29 -8.28
C HIS A 587 21.43 -8.63 -8.11
N PHE A 588 21.33 -9.29 -6.95
CA PHE A 588 21.87 -10.65 -6.78
C PHE A 588 21.35 -11.64 -7.83
N VAL A 589 20.04 -11.61 -8.10
CA VAL A 589 19.39 -12.54 -9.04
C VAL A 589 19.76 -12.22 -10.50
N ILE A 590 19.85 -10.96 -10.88
CA ILE A 590 20.06 -10.61 -12.30
C ILE A 590 21.55 -10.50 -12.68
N HIS A 591 22.45 -10.31 -11.71
CA HIS A 591 23.85 -10.01 -11.99
C HIS A 591 24.56 -11.08 -12.85
N PRO A 592 24.44 -12.40 -12.57
CA PRO A 592 25.05 -13.40 -13.44
C PRO A 592 24.48 -13.45 -14.86
N LEU A 593 23.19 -13.10 -15.03
CA LEU A 593 22.56 -12.99 -16.36
C LEU A 593 23.21 -11.87 -17.15
N LEU A 594 23.35 -10.69 -16.55
CA LEU A 594 24.01 -9.53 -17.17
C LEU A 594 25.46 -9.84 -17.54
N GLN A 595 26.21 -10.51 -16.65
CA GLN A 595 27.57 -10.96 -16.95
C GLN A 595 27.64 -11.93 -18.14
N LYS A 596 26.62 -12.78 -18.32
CA LYS A 596 26.54 -13.70 -19.45
C LYS A 596 26.24 -12.97 -20.76
N ILE A 597 25.36 -11.97 -20.74
CA ILE A 597 25.00 -11.16 -21.92
C ILE A 597 26.18 -10.29 -22.40
N GLN A 598 27.00 -9.79 -21.47
CA GLN A 598 28.16 -8.94 -21.78
C GLN A 598 29.38 -9.71 -22.31
N LYS A 599 29.42 -11.04 -22.17
CA LYS A 599 30.49 -11.92 -22.67
C LYS A 599 30.18 -12.39 -24.08
#